data_AF-A0AA94F4Z8-F1
#
_entry.id   AF-A0AA94F4Z8-F1
#
_cell.length_a   1.000
_cell.length_b   1.000
_cell.length_c   1.000
_cell.angle_alpha   90.00
_cell.angle_beta   90.00
_cell.angle_gamma   90.00
#
_symmetry.space_group_name_H-M   'P 1'
#
loop_
_entity.id
_entity.type
_entity.pdbx_description
1 polymer ?
#
loop_
_entity_poly.entity_id
_entity_poly.type
_entity_poly.pdbx_seq_one_letter_code
_entity_poly.pdbx_strand_id
1 'polypeptide(L)'
;MASPSFGGVGEALLSFENDKIKLEVLGKISSKDLSELRVTLAIYNLLKIDYPSRQNLNLYNDDQVEKVIRKVAEKLELGTRIINEGIQKLILQLEIYRQNATKKEKVATRYPLRTLTDKDTLESIELLKSSHLIENLIQILEETGLVGEGKNALFLYLILLSHKMKKTLHAVVQGTSGSGKSHLVSGVADCMYDQNKIKRFTRVTDKSFYNYGEFDLVNTGIILEDYDGLSEEAELAWRELQSNEKLSSSVSQKNEQTGDIKTGEKYVFGPIASLVATTKFRMYEDNESRVFIIAIDESDAQTERVLEYMAKKASGEITNEMETKNKQILQNICHLLQPYQVKNQYRLELPQNVKHRRRLTQMLHDFIAQVTILNQFRRQKSPLTPEGGTLESKVLPNPFAQSLGSPSFGGVGEALITEIEDLEIAVDLMFNSIVIKADELDGILRQFYENLKTYIEKKAKTLSKKPSDVDFTQREIRQFFNVSKTQMQRYFEELEQLEYITKTHVGKRNSYYYQIDFWDNIEKIRSEIRENLFQQIALYKNQGS
;
A
#
# COMPACT_ATOMS: atom_id res chain seq x y z
N MET A 1 46.07 -0.78 -53.48
CA MET A 1 45.14 0.37 -53.36
C MET A 1 44.22 0.07 -52.20
N ALA A 2 44.19 0.96 -51.21
CA ALA A 2 43.34 0.82 -50.04
C ALA A 2 41.85 0.90 -50.43
N SER A 3 41.03 0.02 -49.88
CA SER A 3 39.57 0.12 -49.90
C SER A 3 39.08 -0.22 -48.49
N PRO A 4 38.20 0.60 -47.91
CA PRO A 4 38.04 0.68 -46.48
C PRO A 4 37.23 -0.51 -45.93
N SER A 5 37.72 -1.08 -44.83
CA SER A 5 36.93 -1.86 -43.90
C SER A 5 36.00 -0.91 -43.14
N PHE A 6 34.69 -1.00 -43.38
CA PHE A 6 33.70 -0.42 -42.47
C PHE A 6 32.98 -1.56 -41.75
N GLY A 7 33.32 -1.72 -40.46
CA GLY A 7 32.57 -2.52 -39.52
C GLY A 7 31.14 -2.02 -39.35
N GLY A 8 30.27 -2.92 -38.89
CA GLY A 8 28.81 -2.84 -38.95
C GLY A 8 28.19 -1.50 -38.54
N VAL A 9 27.39 -0.95 -39.46
CA VAL A 9 26.38 0.07 -39.18
C VAL A 9 25.13 -0.32 -39.94
N GLY A 10 24.05 -0.63 -39.21
CA GLY A 10 22.71 -0.75 -39.78
C GLY A 10 22.01 -2.09 -39.52
N GLU A 11 21.82 -2.48 -38.26
CA GLU A 11 20.71 -3.38 -37.96
C GLU A 11 19.39 -2.63 -38.23
N ALA A 12 18.49 -3.24 -39.01
CA ALA A 12 17.16 -2.69 -39.27
C ALA A 12 16.38 -2.64 -37.95
N LEU A 13 15.70 -1.52 -37.67
CA LEU A 13 14.93 -1.35 -36.43
C LEU A 13 13.69 -2.27 -36.42
N LEU A 14 13.08 -2.45 -37.59
CA LEU A 14 12.00 -3.38 -37.88
C LEU A 14 12.10 -3.82 -39.33
N SER A 15 11.85 -5.10 -39.59
CA SER A 15 11.76 -5.67 -40.93
C SER A 15 10.42 -6.37 -41.12
N PHE A 16 9.72 -6.02 -42.19
CA PHE A 16 8.53 -6.73 -42.67
C PHE A 16 8.89 -7.51 -43.93
N GLU A 17 8.44 -8.76 -44.03
CA GLU A 17 8.74 -9.64 -45.15
C GLU A 17 7.48 -10.41 -45.59
N ASN A 18 7.30 -10.56 -46.90
CA ASN A 18 6.34 -11.49 -47.50
C ASN A 18 6.99 -12.23 -48.67
N ASP A 19 6.27 -13.12 -49.35
CA ASP A 19 6.83 -13.96 -50.44
C ASP A 19 7.44 -13.18 -51.63
N LYS A 20 7.23 -11.86 -51.73
CA LYS A 20 7.62 -11.04 -52.90
C LYS A 20 8.48 -9.83 -52.56
N ILE A 21 8.34 -9.26 -51.37
CA ILE A 21 9.04 -8.04 -50.94
C ILE A 21 9.51 -8.13 -49.49
N LYS A 22 10.63 -7.46 -49.22
CA LYS A 22 11.11 -7.16 -47.86
C LYS A 22 11.19 -5.65 -47.68
N LEU A 23 10.69 -5.15 -46.54
CA LEU A 23 10.71 -3.75 -46.13
C LEU A 23 11.50 -3.63 -44.84
N GLU A 24 12.57 -2.85 -44.82
CA GLU A 24 13.37 -2.59 -43.63
C GLU A 24 13.33 -1.11 -43.28
N VAL A 25 13.05 -0.82 -42.00
CA VAL A 25 13.13 0.54 -41.47
C VAL A 25 14.54 0.79 -40.97
N LEU A 26 15.21 1.74 -41.59
CA LEU A 26 16.57 2.15 -41.26
C LEU A 26 16.54 3.31 -40.26
N GLY A 27 17.34 3.19 -39.19
CA GLY A 27 17.49 4.24 -38.17
C GLY A 27 16.40 4.23 -37.10
N LYS A 28 16.27 5.33 -36.36
CA LYS A 28 15.33 5.46 -35.23
C LYS A 28 14.03 6.15 -35.67
N ILE A 29 12.91 5.73 -35.08
CA ILE A 29 11.60 6.36 -35.24
C ILE A 29 11.37 7.30 -34.05
N SER A 30 10.87 8.52 -34.30
CA SER A 30 10.53 9.46 -33.21
C SER A 30 9.39 8.91 -32.35
N SER A 31 9.54 8.88 -31.02
CA SER A 31 8.48 8.47 -30.09
C SER A 31 7.67 9.66 -29.53
N LYS A 32 8.07 10.90 -29.85
CA LYS A 32 7.53 12.12 -29.24
C LYS A 32 6.40 12.78 -30.02
N ASP A 33 6.45 12.70 -31.35
CA ASP A 33 5.47 13.34 -32.24
C ASP A 33 4.62 12.27 -32.93
N LEU A 34 3.36 12.14 -32.48
CA LEU A 34 2.41 11.18 -33.02
C LEU A 34 1.74 11.67 -34.33
N SER A 35 1.91 12.94 -34.69
CA SER A 35 1.29 13.52 -35.89
C SER A 35 2.04 13.18 -37.19
N GLU A 36 3.31 12.76 -37.09
CA GLU A 36 4.13 12.38 -38.23
C GLU A 36 4.79 11.00 -38.02
N LEU A 37 4.90 10.20 -39.08
CA LEU A 37 5.60 8.92 -39.11
C LEU A 37 6.73 8.96 -40.16
N ARG A 38 7.78 9.73 -39.88
CA ARG A 38 8.96 9.83 -40.74
C ARG A 38 9.86 8.61 -40.61
N VAL A 39 10.16 7.95 -41.73
CA VAL A 39 11.00 6.76 -41.80
C VAL A 39 11.91 6.80 -43.01
N THR A 40 13.03 6.08 -42.92
CA THR A 40 13.83 5.71 -44.09
C THR A 40 13.61 4.22 -44.35
N LEU A 41 12.97 3.89 -45.47
CA LEU A 41 12.67 2.52 -45.87
C LEU A 41 13.68 2.01 -46.88
N ALA A 42 14.18 0.79 -46.67
CA ALA A 42 14.82 -0.01 -47.69
C ALA A 42 13.85 -1.10 -48.18
N ILE A 43 13.55 -1.10 -49.47
CA ILE A 43 12.57 -2.01 -50.10
C ILE A 43 13.32 -2.94 -51.04
N TYR A 44 13.22 -4.25 -50.80
CA TYR A 44 13.85 -5.31 -51.57
C TYR A 44 12.80 -6.09 -52.34
N ASN A 45 13.13 -6.47 -53.56
CA ASN A 45 12.40 -7.50 -54.31
C ASN A 45 13.02 -8.86 -53.97
N LEU A 46 12.24 -9.82 -53.48
CA LEU A 46 12.74 -11.15 -53.11
C LEU A 46 12.73 -12.13 -54.28
N LEU A 47 12.09 -11.78 -55.38
CA LEU A 47 12.02 -12.61 -56.60
C LEU A 47 13.25 -12.42 -57.49
N LYS A 48 14.10 -11.43 -57.20
CA LYS A 48 15.33 -11.11 -57.94
C LYS A 48 16.45 -10.76 -56.96
N ILE A 49 17.69 -11.08 -57.31
CA ILE A 49 18.86 -10.55 -56.58
C ILE A 49 19.10 -9.13 -57.08
N ASP A 50 18.48 -8.15 -56.42
CA ASP A 50 18.53 -6.74 -56.81
C ASP A 50 18.87 -5.83 -55.63
N TYR A 51 19.37 -4.63 -55.93
CA TYR A 51 19.69 -3.64 -54.89
C TYR A 51 18.42 -2.99 -54.33
N PRO A 52 18.32 -2.74 -53.01
CA PRO A 52 17.13 -2.13 -52.42
C PRO A 52 16.86 -0.71 -52.92
N SER A 53 15.59 -0.36 -53.04
CA SER A 53 15.16 1.04 -53.16
C SER A 53 15.12 1.66 -51.77
N ARG A 54 15.96 2.67 -51.52
CA ARG A 54 15.98 3.43 -50.26
C ARG A 54 15.19 4.73 -50.43
N GLN A 55 14.19 4.96 -49.58
CA GLN A 55 13.30 6.12 -49.65
C GLN A 55 13.10 6.73 -48.27
N ASN A 56 13.14 8.05 -48.15
CA ASN A 56 12.78 8.78 -46.95
C ASN A 56 11.43 9.45 -47.17
N LEU A 57 10.47 9.20 -46.28
CA LEU A 57 9.11 9.73 -46.38
C LEU A 57 8.43 9.81 -45.02
N ASN A 58 7.38 10.62 -44.94
CA ASN A 58 6.38 10.53 -43.89
C ASN A 58 5.28 9.56 -44.33
N LEU A 59 5.13 8.44 -43.62
CA LEU A 59 4.14 7.41 -43.94
C LEU A 59 2.68 7.84 -43.71
N TYR A 60 2.44 8.93 -42.99
CA TYR A 60 1.10 9.52 -42.83
C TYR A 60 0.77 10.57 -43.91
N ASN A 61 1.66 10.76 -44.89
CA ASN A 61 1.42 11.64 -46.02
C ASN A 61 1.15 10.80 -47.28
N ASP A 62 -0.12 10.67 -47.65
CA ASP A 62 -0.57 9.83 -48.77
C ASP A 62 0.11 10.20 -50.10
N ASP A 63 0.30 11.50 -50.38
CA ASP A 63 0.97 11.96 -51.60
C ASP A 63 2.43 11.49 -51.67
N GLN A 64 3.14 11.47 -50.54
CA GLN A 64 4.51 10.96 -50.48
C GLN A 64 4.55 9.44 -50.63
N VAL A 65 3.62 8.74 -49.99
CA VAL A 65 3.49 7.27 -50.06
C VAL A 65 3.22 6.84 -51.51
N GLU A 66 2.27 7.47 -52.19
CA GLU A 66 1.91 7.13 -53.56
C GLU A 66 3.09 7.37 -54.53
N LYS A 67 3.79 8.50 -54.40
CA LYS A 67 5.00 8.79 -55.18
C LYS A 67 6.08 7.75 -54.98
N VAL A 68 6.30 7.32 -53.74
CA VAL A 68 7.27 6.27 -53.40
C VAL A 68 6.86 4.92 -53.98
N ILE A 69 5.59 4.53 -53.88
CA ILE A 69 5.09 3.28 -54.46
C ILE A 69 5.35 3.21 -55.95
N ARG A 70 5.00 4.28 -56.70
CA ARG A 70 5.22 4.34 -58.16
C ARG A 70 6.70 4.23 -58.52
N LYS A 71 7.56 4.99 -57.84
CA LYS A 71 9.00 4.99 -58.08
C LYS A 71 9.67 3.65 -57.75
N VAL A 72 9.23 2.99 -56.68
CA VAL A 72 9.74 1.68 -56.26
C VAL A 72 9.24 0.58 -57.19
N ALA A 73 7.98 0.64 -57.61
CA ALA A 73 7.38 -0.29 -58.56
C ALA A 73 8.14 -0.33 -59.88
N GLU A 74 8.47 0.85 -60.42
CA GLU A 74 9.28 0.99 -61.63
C GLU A 74 10.70 0.48 -61.41
N LYS A 75 11.37 0.91 -60.34
CA LYS A 75 12.76 0.55 -60.07
C LYS A 75 12.97 -0.94 -59.79
N LEU A 76 12.03 -1.60 -59.10
CA LEU A 76 12.14 -3.00 -58.70
C LEU A 76 11.34 -3.95 -59.60
N GLU A 77 10.73 -3.43 -60.67
CA GLU A 77 9.86 -4.17 -61.60
C GLU A 77 8.77 -4.97 -60.89
N LEU A 78 8.11 -4.35 -59.91
CA LEU A 78 7.06 -4.95 -59.09
C LEU A 78 5.75 -4.21 -59.28
N GLY A 79 4.64 -4.94 -59.19
CA GLY A 79 3.31 -4.33 -59.24
C GLY A 79 3.09 -3.36 -58.07
N THR A 80 2.56 -2.16 -58.35
CA THR A 80 2.24 -1.13 -57.34
C THR A 80 1.36 -1.67 -56.20
N ARG A 81 0.43 -2.58 -56.51
CA ARG A 81 -0.42 -3.25 -55.50
C ARG A 81 0.38 -3.99 -54.43
N ILE A 82 1.45 -4.69 -54.82
CA ILE A 82 2.28 -5.50 -53.90
C ILE A 82 3.00 -4.59 -52.92
N ILE A 83 3.57 -3.48 -53.42
CA ILE A 83 4.29 -2.51 -52.59
C ILE A 83 3.33 -1.77 -51.67
N ASN A 84 2.15 -1.38 -52.17
CA ASN A 84 1.13 -0.71 -51.37
C ASN A 84 0.68 -1.60 -50.20
N GLU A 85 0.34 -2.86 -50.45
CA GLU A 85 -0.05 -3.81 -49.38
C GLU A 85 1.06 -3.99 -48.34
N GLY A 86 2.33 -4.03 -48.76
CA GLY A 86 3.47 -4.09 -47.84
C GLY A 86 3.59 -2.83 -46.98
N ILE A 87 3.48 -1.64 -47.58
CA ILE A 87 3.57 -0.36 -46.86
C ILE A 87 2.43 -0.21 -45.85
N GLN A 88 1.19 -0.55 -46.22
CA GLN A 88 0.05 -0.46 -45.32
C GLN A 88 0.21 -1.40 -44.09
N LYS A 89 0.71 -2.62 -44.30
CA LYS A 89 1.02 -3.54 -43.20
C LYS A 89 2.15 -3.03 -42.32
N LEU A 90 3.19 -2.44 -42.92
CA LEU A 90 4.29 -1.85 -42.18
C LEU A 90 3.81 -0.68 -41.31
N ILE A 91 2.92 0.19 -41.82
CA ILE A 91 2.32 1.29 -41.04
C ILE A 91 1.65 0.74 -39.79
N LEU A 92 0.79 -0.27 -39.93
CA LEU A 92 0.12 -0.89 -38.78
C LEU A 92 1.11 -1.45 -37.75
N GLN A 93 2.18 -2.12 -38.19
CA GLN A 93 3.20 -2.64 -37.29
C GLN A 93 4.00 -1.52 -36.60
N LEU A 94 4.28 -0.43 -37.30
CA LEU A 94 4.97 0.73 -36.74
C LEU A 94 4.10 1.50 -35.74
N GLU A 95 2.79 1.56 -35.96
CA GLU A 95 1.81 2.10 -35.01
C GLU A 95 1.78 1.27 -33.72
N ILE A 96 1.69 -0.07 -33.84
CA ILE A 96 1.77 -0.99 -32.69
C ILE A 96 3.11 -0.81 -31.97
N TYR A 97 4.22 -0.73 -32.71
CA TYR A 97 5.54 -0.50 -32.14
C TYR A 97 5.62 0.83 -31.38
N ARG A 98 5.10 1.92 -31.94
CA ARG A 98 5.06 3.23 -31.26
C ARG A 98 4.22 3.18 -30.00
N GLN A 99 3.01 2.60 -30.05
CA GLN A 99 2.15 2.42 -28.88
C GLN A 99 2.85 1.63 -27.77
N ASN A 100 3.63 0.61 -28.12
CA ASN A 100 4.40 -0.20 -27.16
C ASN A 100 5.69 0.48 -26.69
N ALA A 101 6.35 1.27 -27.53
CA ALA A 101 7.56 2.02 -27.19
C ALA A 101 7.27 3.19 -26.24
N THR A 102 6.15 3.91 -26.44
CA THR A 102 5.68 4.93 -25.50
C THR A 102 5.31 4.32 -24.13
N LYS A 103 4.89 3.04 -24.11
CA LYS A 103 4.67 2.27 -22.86
C LYS A 103 5.99 1.81 -22.22
N LYS A 104 7.03 1.48 -23.00
CA LYS A 104 8.34 1.01 -22.50
C LYS A 104 9.31 2.12 -22.08
N GLU A 105 9.26 3.31 -22.69
CA GLU A 105 10.22 4.40 -22.40
C GLU A 105 9.96 5.13 -21.06
N LYS A 106 8.91 4.81 -20.30
CA LYS A 106 8.55 5.59 -19.10
C LYS A 106 9.04 5.09 -17.73
N VAL A 107 9.59 3.89 -17.54
CA VAL A 107 10.13 3.52 -16.21
C VAL A 107 11.29 2.55 -16.34
N ALA A 108 12.52 3.05 -16.28
CA ALA A 108 13.60 2.24 -15.71
C ALA A 108 13.23 2.02 -14.25
N THR A 109 12.76 0.82 -13.90
CA THR A 109 12.34 0.49 -12.53
C THR A 109 13.52 0.69 -11.59
N ARG A 110 13.37 1.58 -10.60
CA ARG A 110 14.41 1.92 -9.61
C ARG A 110 14.90 0.67 -8.87
N TYR A 111 14.01 -0.29 -8.66
CA TYR A 111 14.29 -1.58 -8.05
C TYR A 111 13.94 -2.71 -9.04
N PRO A 112 14.91 -3.51 -9.50
CA PRO A 112 14.62 -4.66 -10.35
C PRO A 112 13.79 -5.68 -9.57
N LEU A 113 12.73 -6.22 -10.21
CA LEU A 113 11.91 -7.27 -9.60
C LEU A 113 12.65 -8.60 -9.67
N ARG A 114 12.70 -9.32 -8.53
CA ARG A 114 13.31 -10.65 -8.44
C ARG A 114 12.35 -11.71 -8.96
N THR A 115 12.70 -12.43 -10.01
CA THR A 115 11.94 -13.63 -10.42
C THR A 115 11.96 -14.70 -9.32
N LEU A 116 10.80 -15.20 -8.92
CA LEU A 116 10.69 -16.31 -7.99
C LEU A 116 11.19 -17.60 -8.66
N THR A 117 11.95 -18.41 -7.93
CA THR A 117 12.30 -19.75 -8.38
C THR A 117 11.13 -20.72 -8.16
N ASP A 118 11.14 -21.87 -8.86
CA ASP A 118 10.13 -22.92 -8.65
C ASP A 118 10.15 -23.41 -7.20
N LYS A 119 11.35 -23.53 -6.61
CA LYS A 119 11.53 -23.91 -5.21
C LYS A 119 10.89 -22.88 -4.26
N ASP A 120 11.19 -21.59 -4.44
CA ASP A 120 10.61 -20.52 -3.63
C ASP A 120 9.08 -20.50 -3.72
N THR A 121 8.56 -20.76 -4.92
CA THR A 121 7.12 -20.82 -5.18
C THR A 121 6.46 -21.97 -4.43
N LEU A 122 7.05 -23.17 -4.50
CA LEU A 122 6.53 -24.35 -3.81
C LEU A 122 6.57 -24.18 -2.28
N GLU A 123 7.70 -23.76 -1.71
CA GLU A 123 7.85 -23.53 -0.26
C GLU A 123 6.85 -22.48 0.24
N SER A 124 6.63 -21.40 -0.51
CA SER A 124 5.68 -20.36 -0.13
C SER A 124 4.22 -20.83 -0.22
N ILE A 125 3.87 -21.66 -1.21
CA ILE A 125 2.53 -22.24 -1.33
C ILE A 125 2.29 -23.26 -0.21
N GLU A 126 3.28 -24.08 0.16
CA GLU A 126 3.18 -24.99 1.30
C GLU A 126 2.93 -24.23 2.60
N LEU A 127 3.67 -23.13 2.83
CA LEU A 127 3.44 -22.25 3.97
C LEU A 127 2.01 -21.69 3.97
N LEU A 128 1.54 -21.17 2.83
CA LEU A 128 0.18 -20.62 2.68
C LEU A 128 -0.96 -21.65 2.84
N LYS A 129 -0.65 -22.95 2.75
CA LYS A 129 -1.59 -24.04 3.00
C LYS A 129 -1.53 -24.58 4.43
N SER A 130 -0.56 -24.15 5.25
CA SER A 130 -0.39 -24.60 6.62
C SER A 130 -1.60 -24.25 7.50
N SER A 131 -1.96 -25.15 8.41
CA SER A 131 -2.93 -24.89 9.49
C SER A 131 -2.41 -23.89 10.52
N HIS A 132 -1.09 -23.76 10.64
CA HIS A 132 -0.40 -22.83 11.56
C HIS A 132 0.11 -21.57 10.83
N LEU A 133 -0.53 -21.19 9.72
CA LEU A 133 -0.08 -20.09 8.86
C LEU A 133 0.18 -18.80 9.66
N ILE A 134 -0.73 -18.40 10.54
CA ILE A 134 -0.62 -17.14 11.30
C ILE A 134 0.55 -17.17 12.27
N GLU A 135 0.72 -18.26 13.01
CA GLU A 135 1.83 -18.43 13.96
C GLU A 135 3.17 -18.42 13.24
N ASN A 136 3.27 -19.14 12.11
CA ASN A 136 4.47 -19.16 11.28
C ASN A 136 4.81 -17.77 10.72
N LEU A 137 3.81 -17.01 10.24
CA LEU A 137 4.05 -15.65 9.72
C LEU A 137 4.50 -14.69 10.81
N ILE A 138 3.89 -14.75 12.01
CA ILE A 138 4.31 -13.97 13.17
C ILE A 138 5.77 -14.26 13.50
N GLN A 139 6.13 -15.54 13.59
CA GLN A 139 7.50 -15.94 13.87
C GLN A 139 8.48 -15.43 12.81
N ILE A 140 8.18 -15.65 11.51
CA ILE A 140 9.03 -15.17 10.41
C ILE A 140 9.21 -13.65 10.48
N LEU A 141 8.14 -12.89 10.78
CA LEU A 141 8.20 -11.44 10.95
C LEU A 141 9.11 -11.03 12.12
N GLU A 142 9.02 -11.69 13.28
CA GLU A 142 9.91 -11.41 14.41
C GLU A 142 11.38 -11.69 14.06
N GLU A 143 11.63 -12.78 13.33
CA GLU A 143 12.95 -13.15 12.83
C GLU A 143 13.47 -12.23 11.69
N THR A 144 12.68 -11.26 11.22
CA THR A 144 13.20 -10.16 10.38
C THR A 144 13.78 -9.00 11.20
N GLY A 145 13.73 -9.08 12.53
CA GLY A 145 14.15 -8.03 13.46
C GLY A 145 13.00 -7.20 14.04
N LEU A 146 11.75 -7.63 13.88
CA LEU A 146 10.55 -7.01 14.46
C LEU A 146 10.15 -7.70 15.78
N VAL A 147 11.14 -7.91 16.65
CA VAL A 147 11.02 -8.75 17.85
C VAL A 147 9.94 -8.24 18.79
N GLY A 148 9.09 -9.16 19.26
CA GLY A 148 8.02 -8.88 20.21
C GLY A 148 6.84 -8.09 19.65
N GLU A 149 6.95 -7.65 18.39
CA GLU A 149 5.93 -6.92 17.65
C GLU A 149 5.31 -7.80 16.54
N GLY A 150 5.54 -9.12 16.53
CA GLY A 150 5.16 -10.00 15.42
C GLY A 150 3.67 -9.95 15.06
N LYS A 151 2.76 -9.85 16.04
CA LYS A 151 1.31 -9.67 15.79
C LYS A 151 1.00 -8.33 15.13
N ASN A 152 1.55 -7.23 15.67
CA ASN A 152 1.37 -5.89 15.10
C ASN A 152 1.98 -5.81 13.69
N ALA A 153 3.14 -6.43 13.49
CA ALA A 153 3.80 -6.53 12.20
C ALA A 153 2.95 -7.30 11.18
N LEU A 154 2.32 -8.42 11.57
CA LEU A 154 1.44 -9.18 10.68
C LEU A 154 0.20 -8.35 10.32
N PHE A 155 -0.39 -7.67 11.31
CA PHE A 155 -1.53 -6.81 11.06
C PHE A 155 -1.20 -5.70 10.05
N LEU A 156 -0.09 -4.98 10.27
CA LEU A 156 0.42 -3.96 9.36
C LEU A 156 0.79 -4.50 7.98
N TYR A 157 1.36 -5.71 7.91
CA TYR A 157 1.71 -6.38 6.67
C TYR A 157 0.47 -6.65 5.82
N LEU A 158 -0.61 -7.15 6.43
CA LEU A 158 -1.88 -7.38 5.75
C LEU A 158 -2.55 -6.07 5.31
N ILE A 159 -2.49 -5.03 6.15
CA ILE A 159 -2.97 -3.69 5.80
C ILE A 159 -2.20 -3.15 4.59
N LEU A 160 -0.87 -3.20 4.58
CA LEU A 160 -0.07 -2.70 3.47
C LEU A 160 -0.26 -3.54 2.20
N LEU A 161 -0.37 -4.86 2.33
CA LEU A 161 -0.65 -5.79 1.23
C LEU A 161 -1.97 -5.47 0.51
N SER A 162 -2.94 -4.84 1.21
CA SER A 162 -4.21 -4.44 0.62
C SER A 162 -4.06 -3.49 -0.57
N HIS A 163 -2.90 -2.84 -0.78
CA HIS A 163 -2.63 -2.02 -1.98
C HIS A 163 -2.80 -2.78 -3.30
N LYS A 164 -2.74 -4.13 -3.29
CA LYS A 164 -3.00 -4.96 -4.47
C LYS A 164 -4.50 -5.24 -4.69
N MET A 165 -5.34 -4.89 -3.71
CA MET A 165 -6.74 -5.29 -3.62
C MET A 165 -7.65 -4.13 -4.00
N LYS A 166 -8.92 -4.46 -4.31
CA LYS A 166 -9.93 -3.46 -4.65
C LYS A 166 -10.27 -2.54 -3.47
N LYS A 167 -10.33 -3.09 -2.26
CA LYS A 167 -10.52 -2.32 -1.03
C LYS A 167 -9.20 -2.24 -0.30
N THR A 168 -8.69 -1.03 -0.13
CA THR A 168 -7.44 -0.79 0.60
C THR A 168 -7.71 -0.44 2.06
N LEU A 169 -6.67 -0.65 2.87
CA LEU A 169 -6.67 -0.46 4.31
C LEU A 169 -5.58 0.54 4.70
N HIS A 170 -5.79 1.19 5.85
CA HIS A 170 -4.93 2.25 6.33
C HIS A 170 -4.69 2.09 7.82
N ALA A 171 -3.47 2.35 8.28
CA ALA A 171 -3.14 2.33 9.69
C ALA A 171 -2.21 3.46 10.13
N VAL A 172 -2.37 3.84 11.39
CA VAL A 172 -1.52 4.75 12.15
C VAL A 172 -0.84 3.94 13.24
N VAL A 173 0.49 4.06 13.32
CA VAL A 173 1.31 3.54 14.41
C VAL A 173 1.65 4.69 15.36
N GLN A 174 1.17 4.59 16.59
CA GLN A 174 1.39 5.56 17.67
C GLN A 174 2.44 5.05 18.65
N GLY A 175 3.21 5.98 19.21
CA GLY A 175 4.25 5.70 20.19
C GLY A 175 5.12 6.93 20.45
N THR A 176 5.88 6.92 21.55
CA THR A 176 6.80 7.99 21.92
C THR A 176 8.01 8.06 20.98
N SER A 177 8.73 9.19 20.98
CA SER A 177 9.94 9.31 20.16
C SER A 177 10.98 8.26 20.59
N GLY A 178 11.48 7.48 19.64
CA GLY A 178 12.44 6.41 19.91
C GLY A 178 11.83 5.05 20.28
N SER A 179 10.50 4.91 20.34
CA SER A 179 9.83 3.64 20.68
C SER A 179 9.90 2.56 19.60
N GLY A 180 10.45 2.86 18.42
CA GLY A 180 10.57 1.88 17.32
C GLY A 180 9.48 1.95 16.24
N LYS A 181 8.62 2.99 16.23
CA LYS A 181 7.59 3.20 15.17
C LYS A 181 8.12 3.07 13.75
N SER A 182 9.14 3.86 13.43
CA SER A 182 9.71 3.87 12.08
C SER A 182 10.37 2.53 11.75
N HIS A 183 10.91 1.82 12.75
CA HIS A 183 11.47 0.48 12.59
C HIS A 183 10.39 -0.55 12.25
N LEU A 184 9.27 -0.54 12.98
CA LEU A 184 8.13 -1.42 12.72
C LEU A 184 7.54 -1.17 11.32
N VAL A 185 7.23 0.09 11.00
CA VAL A 185 6.63 0.46 9.71
C VAL A 185 7.59 0.15 8.54
N SER A 186 8.87 0.50 8.67
CA SER A 186 9.86 0.25 7.61
C SER A 186 10.18 -1.24 7.45
N GLY A 187 10.24 -2.00 8.55
CA GLY A 187 10.49 -3.44 8.51
C GLY A 187 9.35 -4.18 7.80
N VAL A 188 8.10 -3.81 8.08
CA VAL A 188 6.93 -4.34 7.35
C VAL A 188 6.98 -3.97 5.88
N ALA A 189 7.38 -2.74 5.56
CA ALA A 189 7.51 -2.27 4.18
C ALA A 189 8.58 -3.03 3.38
N ASP A 190 9.68 -3.41 4.02
CA ASP A 190 10.73 -4.23 3.43
C ASP A 190 10.23 -5.63 3.06
N CYS A 191 9.15 -6.10 3.69
CA CYS A 191 8.55 -7.40 3.42
C CYS A 191 7.62 -7.41 2.18
N MET A 192 7.38 -6.26 1.55
CA MET A 192 6.62 -6.17 0.31
C MET A 192 7.46 -6.55 -0.91
N TYR A 193 6.90 -7.28 -1.86
CA TYR A 193 7.63 -7.75 -3.04
C TYR A 193 8.06 -6.61 -3.99
N ASP A 194 7.10 -5.83 -4.48
CA ASP A 194 7.37 -4.76 -5.44
C ASP A 194 7.69 -3.45 -4.72
N GLN A 195 8.98 -3.23 -4.44
CA GLN A 195 9.44 -2.00 -3.81
C GLN A 195 9.23 -0.75 -4.68
N ASN A 196 8.92 -0.87 -5.99
CA ASN A 196 8.54 0.30 -6.81
C ASN A 196 7.10 0.77 -6.52
N LYS A 197 6.25 -0.12 -5.99
CA LYS A 197 4.88 0.15 -5.57
C LYS A 197 4.74 0.57 -4.12
N ILE A 198 5.84 0.55 -3.36
CA ILE A 198 5.87 1.03 -1.97
C ILE A 198 6.63 2.35 -1.91
N LYS A 199 5.90 3.46 -1.76
CA LYS A 199 6.47 4.81 -1.67
C LYS A 199 6.66 5.19 -0.20
N ARG A 200 7.89 5.53 0.19
CA ARG A 200 8.25 5.97 1.55
C ARG A 200 8.57 7.46 1.55
N PHE A 201 7.94 8.21 2.45
CA PHE A 201 8.14 9.64 2.60
C PHE A 201 8.47 10.01 4.04
N THR A 202 9.55 10.77 4.20
CA THR A 202 9.90 11.47 5.45
C THR A 202 9.29 12.87 5.49
N ARG A 203 8.92 13.42 4.32
CA ARG A 203 8.29 14.73 4.18
C ARG A 203 7.42 14.75 2.93
N VAL A 204 6.26 15.39 3.06
CA VAL A 204 5.28 15.62 1.98
C VAL A 204 5.04 17.12 1.89
N THR A 205 5.07 17.69 0.69
CA THR A 205 4.73 19.11 0.47
C THR A 205 3.23 19.26 0.19
N ASP A 206 2.67 20.42 0.50
CA ASP A 206 1.22 20.72 0.48
C ASP A 206 0.48 20.18 -0.75
N LYS A 207 1.06 20.37 -1.94
CA LYS A 207 0.44 20.00 -3.23
C LYS A 207 1.02 18.75 -3.88
N SER A 208 1.92 18.04 -3.20
CA SER A 208 2.63 16.90 -3.79
C SER A 208 1.70 15.78 -4.27
N PHE A 209 0.63 15.48 -3.53
CA PHE A 209 -0.33 14.45 -3.93
C PHE A 209 -1.08 14.81 -5.22
N TYR A 210 -1.40 16.08 -5.44
CA TYR A 210 -2.00 16.56 -6.69
C TYR A 210 -1.02 16.60 -7.87
N ASN A 211 0.29 16.49 -7.60
CA ASN A 211 1.32 16.61 -8.62
C ASN A 211 1.64 15.29 -9.32
N TYR A 212 1.25 14.14 -8.74
CA TYR A 212 1.38 12.83 -9.38
C TYR A 212 0.67 12.77 -10.74
N GLY A 213 1.15 11.87 -11.60
CA GLY A 213 0.45 11.48 -12.81
C GLY A 213 -0.85 10.74 -12.48
N GLU A 214 -1.75 10.71 -13.46
CA GLU A 214 -3.13 10.23 -13.29
C GLU A 214 -3.23 8.82 -12.70
N PHE A 215 -2.29 7.92 -13.02
CA PHE A 215 -2.29 6.54 -12.56
C PHE A 215 -1.07 6.18 -11.69
N ASP A 216 -0.29 7.16 -11.25
CA ASP A 216 0.99 6.91 -10.55
C ASP A 216 0.81 6.32 -9.15
N LEU A 217 -0.37 6.54 -8.54
CA LEU A 217 -0.72 6.04 -7.20
C LEU A 217 -1.61 4.79 -7.24
N VAL A 218 -2.00 4.31 -8.42
CA VAL A 218 -2.83 3.11 -8.55
C VAL A 218 -2.07 1.90 -7.99
N ASN A 219 -2.73 1.19 -7.06
CA ASN A 219 -2.20 0.03 -6.36
C ASN A 219 -0.84 0.33 -5.74
N THR A 220 -0.76 1.40 -4.93
CA THR A 220 0.47 1.85 -4.29
C THR A 220 0.33 1.79 -2.78
N GLY A 221 1.31 1.22 -2.09
CA GLY A 221 1.47 1.35 -0.65
C GLY A 221 2.22 2.65 -0.33
N ILE A 222 1.67 3.51 0.52
CA ILE A 222 2.31 4.76 0.93
C ILE A 222 2.67 4.70 2.41
N ILE A 223 3.92 5.04 2.72
CA ILE A 223 4.44 5.10 4.08
C ILE A 223 4.83 6.53 4.41
N LEU A 224 4.24 7.06 5.49
CA LEU A 224 4.61 8.35 6.05
C LEU A 224 5.28 8.13 7.40
N GLU A 225 6.59 8.38 7.47
CA GLU A 225 7.35 8.19 8.72
C GLU A 225 7.02 9.23 9.78
N ASP A 226 6.53 10.39 9.35
CA ASP A 226 6.06 11.46 10.22
C ASP A 226 4.76 12.05 9.66
N TYR A 227 3.63 11.59 10.20
CA TYR A 227 2.32 12.15 9.90
C TYR A 227 2.19 13.58 10.44
N ASP A 228 2.88 13.91 11.54
CA ASP A 228 2.71 15.19 12.23
C ASP A 228 3.31 16.35 11.43
N GLY A 229 4.22 16.05 10.50
CA GLY A 229 4.82 16.99 9.56
C GLY A 229 3.94 17.34 8.34
N LEU A 230 2.75 16.75 8.20
CA LEU A 230 1.81 17.13 7.16
C LEU A 230 1.19 18.50 7.43
N SER A 231 1.06 19.31 6.38
CA SER A 231 0.22 20.52 6.42
C SER A 231 -1.25 20.16 6.31
N GLU A 232 -2.14 21.06 6.73
CA GLU A 232 -3.59 20.86 6.62
C GLU A 232 -4.04 20.58 5.17
N GLU A 233 -3.45 21.25 4.18
CA GLU A 233 -3.76 21.02 2.76
C GLU A 233 -3.35 19.62 2.30
N ALA A 234 -2.18 19.13 2.76
CA ALA A 234 -1.73 17.77 2.48
C ALA A 234 -2.59 16.73 3.21
N GLU A 235 -3.02 16.98 4.45
CA GLU A 235 -3.92 16.11 5.20
C GLU A 235 -5.29 15.99 4.51
N LEU A 236 -5.83 17.08 3.95
CA LEU A 236 -7.08 17.04 3.18
C LEU A 236 -6.94 16.16 1.94
N ALA A 237 -5.86 16.35 1.15
CA ALA A 237 -5.59 15.49 0.00
C ALA A 237 -5.41 14.03 0.41
N TRP A 238 -4.72 13.78 1.52
CA TRP A 238 -4.53 12.44 2.06
C TRP A 238 -5.87 11.77 2.42
N ARG A 239 -6.76 12.50 3.10
CA ARG A 239 -8.10 12.03 3.50
C ARG A 239 -8.96 11.68 2.29
N GLU A 240 -8.91 12.48 1.25
CA GLU A 240 -9.64 12.24 -0.01
C GLU A 240 -9.12 10.98 -0.71
N LEU A 241 -7.80 10.76 -0.76
CA LEU A 241 -7.22 9.52 -1.30
C LEU A 241 -7.67 8.28 -0.51
N GLN A 242 -7.74 8.35 0.82
CA GLN A 242 -8.20 7.23 1.65
C GLN A 242 -9.69 6.93 1.49
N SER A 243 -10.51 7.95 1.21
CA SER A 243 -11.97 7.80 1.21
C SER A 243 -12.55 7.55 -0.17
N ASN A 244 -12.04 8.25 -1.17
CA ASN A 244 -12.59 8.30 -2.52
C ASN A 244 -11.68 7.63 -3.55
N GLU A 245 -10.50 7.17 -3.14
CA GLU A 245 -9.48 6.55 -4.02
C GLU A 245 -9.10 7.43 -5.22
N LYS A 246 -9.34 8.74 -5.12
CA LYS A 246 -9.03 9.70 -6.18
C LYS A 246 -8.88 11.11 -5.62
N LEU A 247 -8.06 11.90 -6.30
CA LEU A 247 -8.02 13.34 -6.18
C LEU A 247 -8.43 13.96 -7.50
N SER A 248 -9.17 15.05 -7.40
CA SER A 248 -9.51 15.92 -8.53
C SER A 248 -9.20 17.35 -8.15
N SER A 249 -8.42 18.05 -8.97
CA SER A 249 -8.14 19.47 -8.78
C SER A 249 -8.31 20.23 -10.09
N SER A 250 -8.84 21.45 -9.99
CA SER A 250 -8.94 22.39 -11.11
C SER A 250 -7.61 23.12 -11.25
N VAL A 251 -6.94 23.00 -12.40
CA VAL A 251 -5.65 23.61 -12.68
C VAL A 251 -5.70 24.47 -13.94
N SER A 252 -5.01 25.59 -13.91
CA SER A 252 -4.83 26.44 -15.10
C SER A 252 -3.85 25.78 -16.06
N GLN A 253 -4.33 25.39 -17.24
CA GLN A 253 -3.51 24.87 -18.32
C GLN A 253 -3.32 25.95 -19.37
N LYS A 254 -2.06 26.23 -19.71
CA LYS A 254 -1.74 27.12 -20.81
C LYS A 254 -1.79 26.33 -22.11
N ASN A 255 -2.60 26.76 -23.06
CA ASN A 255 -2.61 26.18 -24.38
C ASN A 255 -1.28 26.53 -25.08
N GLU A 256 -0.44 25.54 -25.35
CA GLU A 256 0.87 25.75 -25.99
C GLU A 256 0.76 26.34 -27.40
N GLN A 257 -0.38 26.16 -28.09
CA GLN A 257 -0.60 26.65 -29.45
C GLN A 257 -1.21 28.06 -29.50
N THR A 258 -2.16 28.38 -28.60
CA THR A 258 -2.85 29.69 -28.61
C THR A 258 -2.34 30.66 -27.55
N GLY A 259 -1.62 30.19 -26.54
CA GLY A 259 -1.15 30.99 -25.41
C GLY A 259 -2.21 31.28 -24.35
N ASP A 260 -3.48 30.94 -24.62
CA ASP A 260 -4.60 31.17 -23.71
C ASP A 260 -4.53 30.27 -22.48
N ILE A 261 -4.93 30.81 -21.33
CA ILE A 261 -5.09 30.05 -20.10
C ILE A 261 -6.51 29.50 -20.06
N LYS A 262 -6.66 28.17 -20.11
CA LYS A 262 -7.93 27.48 -19.89
C LYS A 262 -7.88 26.72 -18.57
N THR A 263 -9.01 26.66 -17.89
CA THR A 263 -9.17 25.79 -16.73
C THR A 263 -9.31 24.35 -17.21
N GLY A 264 -8.42 23.48 -16.75
CA GLY A 264 -8.48 22.03 -16.95
C GLY A 264 -8.62 21.31 -15.63
N GLU A 265 -9.05 20.06 -15.69
CA GLU A 265 -9.12 19.19 -14.51
C GLU A 265 -7.91 18.28 -14.49
N LYS A 266 -7.34 18.07 -13.31
CA LYS A 266 -6.29 17.09 -13.06
C LYS A 266 -6.82 16.02 -12.11
N TYR A 267 -6.63 14.77 -12.51
CA TYR A 267 -6.99 13.61 -11.73
C TYR A 267 -5.74 12.87 -11.26
N VAL A 268 -5.82 12.29 -10.06
CA VAL A 268 -4.85 11.33 -9.53
C VAL A 268 -5.64 10.19 -8.92
N PHE A 269 -5.53 9.00 -9.50
CA PHE A 269 -6.24 7.81 -9.05
C PHE A 269 -5.38 6.95 -8.13
N GLY A 270 -6.02 6.48 -7.07
CA GLY A 270 -5.61 5.29 -6.30
C GLY A 270 -6.17 4.01 -6.95
N PRO A 271 -6.39 2.94 -6.17
CA PRO A 271 -6.43 2.91 -4.71
C PRO A 271 -5.02 2.90 -4.09
N ILE A 272 -4.92 3.40 -2.85
CA ILE A 272 -3.69 3.37 -2.04
C ILE A 272 -3.93 2.62 -0.74
N ALA A 273 -2.95 1.84 -0.27
CA ALA A 273 -2.91 1.42 1.14
C ALA A 273 -1.89 2.29 1.87
N SER A 274 -2.04 2.48 3.18
CA SER A 274 -1.09 3.34 3.89
C SER A 274 -0.74 2.92 5.30
N LEU A 275 0.53 3.08 5.65
CA LEU A 275 1.03 3.02 7.02
C LEU A 275 1.63 4.37 7.38
N VAL A 276 1.19 4.97 8.47
CA VAL A 276 1.74 6.25 8.93
C VAL A 276 2.20 6.13 10.38
N ALA A 277 3.25 6.84 10.76
CA ALA A 277 3.69 6.94 12.14
C ALA A 277 3.44 8.34 12.70
N THR A 278 3.02 8.44 13.95
CA THR A 278 2.78 9.72 14.65
C THR A 278 3.30 9.66 16.08
N THR A 279 3.68 10.82 16.61
CA THR A 279 4.02 11.02 18.01
C THR A 279 2.92 11.70 18.80
N LYS A 280 1.83 12.12 18.13
CA LYS A 280 0.67 12.74 18.77
C LYS A 280 -0.23 11.70 19.42
N PHE A 281 -0.70 12.03 20.62
CA PHE A 281 -1.72 11.31 21.38
C PHE A 281 -3.04 11.23 20.63
N ARG A 282 -3.48 12.37 20.11
CA ARG A 282 -4.74 12.51 19.37
C ARG A 282 -4.53 13.03 17.96
N MET A 283 -5.33 12.48 17.06
CA MET A 283 -5.48 12.98 15.70
C MET A 283 -6.86 13.63 15.57
N TYR A 284 -7.07 14.37 14.49
CA TYR A 284 -8.41 14.83 14.15
C TYR A 284 -9.35 13.62 13.96
N GLU A 285 -10.49 13.64 14.66
CA GLU A 285 -11.44 12.52 14.76
C GLU A 285 -11.84 11.96 13.38
N ASP A 286 -12.00 12.83 12.38
CA ASP A 286 -12.32 12.40 11.02
C ASP A 286 -11.18 11.54 10.46
N ASN A 287 -9.91 11.97 10.55
CA ASN A 287 -8.75 11.18 10.09
C ASN A 287 -8.66 9.85 10.86
N GLU A 288 -8.80 9.90 12.17
CA GLU A 288 -8.73 8.73 13.05
C GLU A 288 -9.77 7.68 12.68
N SER A 289 -11.02 8.10 12.39
CA SER A 289 -12.10 7.18 12.03
C SER A 289 -11.82 6.36 10.75
N ARG A 290 -10.85 6.78 9.89
CA ARG A 290 -10.52 6.13 8.61
C ARG A 290 -9.45 5.04 8.71
N VAL A 291 -8.75 4.98 9.82
CA VAL A 291 -7.50 4.21 9.96
C VAL A 291 -7.53 3.29 11.16
N PHE A 292 -6.87 2.15 11.07
CA PHE A 292 -6.58 1.32 12.24
C PHE A 292 -5.53 2.02 13.10
N ILE A 293 -5.73 2.05 14.41
CA ILE A 293 -4.75 2.61 15.36
C ILE A 293 -4.01 1.45 16.00
N ILE A 294 -2.69 1.51 15.99
CA ILE A 294 -1.81 0.51 16.57
C ILE A 294 -0.87 1.23 17.51
N ALA A 295 -0.84 0.79 18.76
CA ALA A 295 0.11 1.28 19.75
C ALA A 295 1.28 0.30 19.86
N ILE A 296 2.49 0.84 20.00
CA ILE A 296 3.71 0.06 20.24
C ILE A 296 3.79 -0.38 21.69
N ASP A 297 4.35 -1.56 21.92
CA ASP A 297 4.67 -2.03 23.27
C ASP A 297 5.93 -1.30 23.79
N GLU A 298 5.73 -0.33 24.67
CA GLU A 298 6.81 0.41 25.33
C GLU A 298 7.16 -0.16 26.72
N SER A 299 6.77 -1.41 27.01
CA SER A 299 7.07 -2.04 28.30
C SER A 299 8.56 -2.36 28.50
N ASP A 300 8.97 -2.45 29.76
CA ASP A 300 10.33 -2.90 30.12
C ASP A 300 10.59 -4.32 29.60
N ALA A 301 9.58 -5.20 29.63
CA ALA A 301 9.68 -6.56 29.12
C ALA A 301 9.94 -6.59 27.60
N GLN A 302 9.33 -5.67 26.84
CA GLN A 302 9.62 -5.51 25.42
C GLN A 302 11.02 -4.95 25.19
N THR A 303 11.46 -4.00 26.01
CA THR A 303 12.81 -3.45 25.94
C THR A 303 13.86 -4.54 26.14
N GLU A 304 13.70 -5.42 27.13
CA GLU A 304 14.61 -6.56 27.37
C GLU A 304 14.65 -7.52 26.16
N ARG A 305 13.50 -7.87 25.58
CA ARG A 305 13.44 -8.70 24.35
C ARG A 305 14.24 -8.10 23.20
N VAL A 306 14.17 -6.79 23.02
CA VAL A 306 14.93 -6.07 21.99
C VAL A 306 16.43 -6.10 22.29
N LEU A 307 16.83 -5.87 23.55
CA LEU A 307 18.24 -5.90 23.97
C LEU A 307 18.85 -7.30 23.78
N GLU A 308 18.12 -8.35 24.14
CA GLU A 308 18.54 -9.74 23.92
C GLU A 308 18.78 -10.02 22.43
N TYR A 309 17.88 -9.57 21.56
CA TYR A 309 18.04 -9.73 20.12
C TYR A 309 19.25 -8.96 19.58
N MET A 310 19.46 -7.72 20.04
CA MET A 310 20.63 -6.92 19.67
C MET A 310 21.94 -7.60 20.11
N ALA A 311 21.96 -8.21 21.30
CA ALA A 311 23.10 -8.97 21.79
C ALA A 311 23.38 -10.20 20.91
N LYS A 312 22.34 -10.97 20.55
CA LYS A 312 22.46 -12.11 19.63
C LYS A 312 22.99 -11.68 18.25
N LYS A 313 22.50 -10.55 17.73
CA LYS A 313 23.00 -9.97 16.47
C LYS A 313 24.46 -9.55 16.57
N ALA A 314 24.86 -8.90 17.66
CA ALA A 314 26.24 -8.49 17.90
C ALA A 314 27.19 -9.69 18.07
N SER A 315 26.70 -10.79 18.67
CA SER A 315 27.47 -12.04 18.83
C SER A 315 27.61 -12.86 17.54
N GLY A 316 26.79 -12.58 16.51
CA GLY A 316 26.76 -13.33 15.25
C GLY A 316 25.83 -14.54 15.24
N GLU A 317 25.12 -14.83 16.34
CA GLU A 317 24.07 -15.86 16.38
C GLU A 317 22.93 -15.58 15.39
N ILE A 318 22.60 -14.30 15.22
CA ILE A 318 21.64 -13.83 14.22
C ILE A 318 22.38 -12.99 13.19
N THR A 319 22.33 -13.41 11.93
CA THR A 319 23.01 -12.72 10.83
C THR A 319 22.03 -11.90 9.99
N ASN A 320 22.53 -10.85 9.33
CA ASN A 320 21.73 -10.06 8.39
C ASN A 320 21.22 -10.92 7.20
N GLU A 321 21.92 -12.00 6.86
CA GLU A 321 21.50 -12.93 5.81
C GLU A 321 20.24 -13.71 6.22
N MET A 322 20.15 -14.13 7.50
CA MET A 322 18.95 -14.76 8.04
C MET A 322 17.74 -13.82 7.99
N GLU A 323 17.90 -12.58 8.48
CA GLU A 323 16.84 -11.55 8.41
C GLU A 323 16.39 -11.31 6.96
N THR A 324 17.36 -11.21 6.03
CA THR A 324 17.08 -11.00 4.61
C THR A 324 16.33 -12.17 4.00
N LYS A 325 16.69 -13.40 4.34
CA LYS A 325 16.01 -14.61 3.88
C LYS A 325 14.55 -14.64 4.38
N ASN A 326 14.31 -14.28 5.63
CA ASN A 326 12.96 -14.22 6.20
C ASN A 326 12.11 -13.12 5.55
N LYS A 327 12.69 -11.93 5.28
CA LYS A 327 12.04 -10.89 4.46
C LYS A 327 11.67 -11.42 3.08
N GLN A 328 12.56 -12.18 2.44
CA GLN A 328 12.32 -12.75 1.11
C GLN A 328 11.17 -13.77 1.09
N ILE A 329 10.97 -14.55 2.15
CA ILE A 329 9.82 -15.45 2.28
C ILE A 329 8.52 -14.65 2.28
N LEU A 330 8.46 -13.56 3.07
CA LEU A 330 7.29 -12.68 3.13
C LEU A 330 7.05 -11.93 1.81
N GLN A 331 8.12 -11.55 1.10
CA GLN A 331 8.03 -10.99 -0.24
C GLN A 331 7.46 -12.01 -1.24
N ASN A 332 7.88 -13.28 -1.18
CA ASN A 332 7.34 -14.32 -2.05
C ASN A 332 5.84 -14.52 -1.83
N ILE A 333 5.40 -14.54 -0.57
CA ILE A 333 3.98 -14.59 -0.22
C ILE A 333 3.23 -13.39 -0.83
N CYS A 334 3.74 -12.16 -0.63
CA CYS A 334 3.16 -10.95 -1.22
C CYS A 334 3.03 -11.04 -2.74
N HIS A 335 4.02 -11.63 -3.43
CA HIS A 335 3.99 -11.83 -4.87
C HIS A 335 2.87 -12.80 -5.29
N LEU A 336 2.80 -13.96 -4.63
CA LEU A 336 1.90 -15.06 -4.99
C LEU A 336 0.43 -14.75 -4.73
N LEU A 337 0.12 -13.99 -3.67
CA LEU A 337 -1.25 -13.62 -3.33
C LEU A 337 -1.88 -12.80 -4.45
N GLN A 338 -2.97 -13.31 -5.01
CA GLN A 338 -3.78 -12.65 -6.02
C GLN A 338 -4.92 -11.88 -5.35
N PRO A 339 -5.36 -10.76 -5.95
CA PRO A 339 -6.61 -10.14 -5.54
C PRO A 339 -7.76 -11.08 -5.88
N TYR A 340 -8.76 -11.14 -5.00
CA TYR A 340 -10.02 -11.86 -5.24
C TYR A 340 -11.17 -11.03 -4.70
N GLN A 341 -12.37 -11.22 -5.27
CA GLN A 341 -13.58 -10.80 -4.56
C GLN A 341 -13.80 -11.74 -3.37
N VAL A 342 -14.27 -11.20 -2.25
CA VAL A 342 -14.56 -11.99 -1.05
C VAL A 342 -16.05 -11.91 -0.77
N LYS A 343 -16.69 -13.07 -0.68
CA LYS A 343 -18.07 -13.21 -0.25
C LYS A 343 -18.08 -13.62 1.21
N ASN A 344 -18.21 -12.61 2.09
CA ASN A 344 -18.36 -12.83 3.51
C ASN A 344 -19.80 -13.29 3.82
N GLN A 345 -19.94 -14.49 4.37
CA GLN A 345 -21.24 -15.07 4.73
C GLN A 345 -21.69 -14.71 6.15
N TYR A 346 -20.82 -14.06 6.92
CA TYR A 346 -21.00 -13.82 8.34
C TYR A 346 -21.08 -12.32 8.61
N ARG A 347 -21.92 -11.94 9.57
CA ARG A 347 -22.06 -10.56 10.05
C ARG A 347 -21.52 -10.46 11.47
N LEU A 348 -20.47 -9.67 11.67
CA LEU A 348 -20.03 -9.30 13.02
C LEU A 348 -20.41 -7.87 13.30
N GLU A 349 -20.88 -7.62 14.51
CA GLU A 349 -21.19 -6.28 14.98
C GLU A 349 -20.42 -5.98 16.25
N LEU A 350 -19.91 -4.75 16.32
CA LEU A 350 -19.33 -4.24 17.56
C LEU A 350 -20.44 -3.83 18.55
N PRO A 351 -20.16 -3.84 19.87
CA PRO A 351 -21.05 -3.32 20.90
C PRO A 351 -21.49 -1.86 20.69
N GLN A 352 -22.63 -1.47 21.27
CA GLN A 352 -23.22 -0.12 21.10
C GLN A 352 -22.38 1.01 21.73
N ASN A 353 -21.60 0.70 22.76
CA ASN A 353 -20.72 1.64 23.47
C ASN A 353 -19.44 1.98 22.70
N VAL A 354 -19.18 1.35 21.55
CA VAL A 354 -17.99 1.62 20.74
C VAL A 354 -18.19 2.88 19.88
N LYS A 355 -17.30 3.87 20.03
CA LYS A 355 -17.29 5.09 19.19
C LYS A 355 -17.14 4.73 17.71
N HIS A 356 -17.75 5.53 16.83
CA HIS A 356 -17.75 5.30 15.38
C HIS A 356 -18.14 3.88 14.95
N ARG A 357 -19.00 3.20 15.73
CA ARG A 357 -19.42 1.79 15.55
C ARG A 357 -19.61 1.38 14.10
N ARG A 358 -20.36 2.15 13.31
CA ARG A 358 -20.63 1.86 11.89
C ARG A 358 -19.34 1.74 11.08
N ARG A 359 -18.43 2.71 11.22
CA ARG A 359 -17.20 2.76 10.43
C ARG A 359 -16.22 1.69 10.87
N LEU A 360 -16.07 1.48 12.18
CA LEU A 360 -15.20 0.44 12.71
C LEU A 360 -15.70 -0.97 12.36
N THR A 361 -17.02 -1.19 12.32
CA THR A 361 -17.62 -2.45 11.85
C THR A 361 -17.34 -2.66 10.35
N GLN A 362 -17.43 -1.61 9.53
CA GLN A 362 -17.04 -1.69 8.12
C GLN A 362 -15.56 -2.09 7.96
N MET A 363 -14.67 -1.43 8.71
CA MET A 363 -13.24 -1.75 8.72
C MET A 363 -12.96 -3.19 9.17
N LEU A 364 -13.69 -3.70 10.16
CA LEU A 364 -13.61 -5.10 10.59
C LEU A 364 -13.96 -6.05 9.44
N HIS A 365 -15.04 -5.79 8.70
CA HIS A 365 -15.41 -6.60 7.54
C HIS A 365 -14.42 -6.52 6.39
N ASP A 366 -13.86 -5.34 6.13
CA ASP A 366 -12.82 -5.17 5.11
C ASP A 366 -11.52 -5.87 5.51
N PHE A 367 -11.20 -5.91 6.81
CA PHE A 367 -10.06 -6.68 7.32
C PHE A 367 -10.31 -8.20 7.30
N ILE A 368 -11.52 -8.67 7.61
CA ILE A 368 -11.90 -10.09 7.42
C ILE A 368 -11.71 -10.51 5.96
N ALA A 369 -12.09 -9.65 5.01
CA ALA A 369 -11.86 -9.91 3.60
C ALA A 369 -10.36 -10.03 3.29
N GLN A 370 -9.53 -9.16 3.86
CA GLN A 370 -8.08 -9.23 3.70
C GLN A 370 -7.47 -10.51 4.29
N VAL A 371 -7.94 -10.97 5.44
CA VAL A 371 -7.55 -12.26 6.04
C VAL A 371 -8.02 -13.44 5.17
N THR A 372 -9.23 -13.36 4.60
CA THR A 372 -9.73 -14.38 3.65
C THR A 372 -8.81 -14.49 2.42
N ILE A 373 -8.30 -13.36 1.92
CA ILE A 373 -7.35 -13.33 0.79
C ILE A 373 -5.98 -13.92 1.17
N LEU A 374 -5.51 -13.71 2.41
CA LEU A 374 -4.32 -14.40 2.91
C LEU A 374 -4.51 -15.92 2.85
N ASN A 375 -5.69 -16.41 3.22
CA ASN A 375 -6.05 -17.83 3.19
C ASN A 375 -6.50 -18.34 1.81
N GLN A 376 -6.30 -17.61 0.71
CA GLN A 376 -6.84 -17.97 -0.62
C GLN A 376 -6.43 -19.36 -1.14
N PHE A 377 -5.35 -19.96 -0.63
CA PHE A 377 -4.90 -21.31 -0.98
C PHE A 377 -5.61 -22.42 -0.18
N ARG A 378 -6.36 -22.06 0.87
CA ARG A 378 -7.15 -22.95 1.73
C ARG A 378 -8.65 -22.76 1.53
N ARG A 379 -9.09 -21.60 1.02
CA ARG A 379 -10.52 -21.26 0.89
C ARG A 379 -11.16 -21.81 -0.37
N GLN A 380 -12.44 -22.14 -0.23
CA GLN A 380 -13.28 -22.49 -1.36
C GLN A 380 -13.51 -21.27 -2.27
N LYS A 381 -13.59 -21.55 -3.57
CA LYS A 381 -13.90 -20.57 -4.60
C LYS A 381 -15.29 -20.82 -5.14
N SER A 382 -16.09 -19.76 -5.24
CA SER A 382 -17.41 -19.78 -5.86
C SER A 382 -17.37 -18.97 -7.15
N PRO A 383 -18.04 -19.42 -8.23
CA PRO A 383 -18.29 -18.55 -9.38
C PRO A 383 -18.99 -17.26 -8.94
N LEU A 384 -18.62 -16.15 -9.56
CA LEU A 384 -19.36 -14.90 -9.45
C LEU A 384 -20.68 -15.07 -10.21
N THR A 385 -21.79 -15.18 -9.49
CA THR A 385 -23.11 -15.04 -10.12
C THR A 385 -23.23 -13.60 -10.63
N PRO A 386 -23.67 -13.38 -11.89
CA PRO A 386 -24.11 -12.05 -12.30
C PRO A 386 -25.36 -11.74 -11.48
N GLU A 387 -25.19 -11.07 -10.34
CA GLU A 387 -26.31 -10.66 -9.50
C GLU A 387 -27.23 -9.74 -10.33
N GLY A 388 -28.50 -10.12 -10.37
CA GLY A 388 -29.53 -9.51 -11.20
C GLY A 388 -29.70 -8.02 -10.95
N GLY A 389 -29.70 -7.27 -12.05
CA GLY A 389 -29.94 -5.84 -12.05
C GLY A 389 -29.53 -5.23 -13.38
N THR A 390 -30.37 -5.40 -14.40
CA THR A 390 -30.49 -4.44 -15.49
C THR A 390 -30.91 -3.09 -14.92
N LEU A 391 -29.96 -2.39 -14.31
CA LEU A 391 -29.94 -0.95 -14.28
C LEU A 391 -28.61 -0.59 -14.92
N GLU A 392 -28.70 -0.09 -16.14
CA GLU A 392 -27.71 0.81 -16.70
C GLU A 392 -27.48 1.96 -15.69
N SER A 393 -26.65 1.74 -14.67
CA SER A 393 -25.91 2.84 -14.12
C SER A 393 -25.01 3.28 -15.26
N LYS A 394 -25.44 4.33 -15.97
CA LYS A 394 -24.59 5.18 -16.80
C LYS A 394 -23.51 5.83 -15.90
N VAL A 395 -22.69 5.03 -15.25
CA VAL A 395 -21.28 5.35 -15.11
C VAL A 395 -20.73 4.92 -16.46
N LEU A 396 -20.40 5.89 -17.30
CA LEU A 396 -19.74 5.63 -18.57
C LEU A 396 -18.67 4.57 -18.34
N PRO A 397 -18.71 3.41 -19.04
CA PRO A 397 -17.64 2.44 -18.93
C PRO A 397 -16.35 3.18 -19.25
N ASN A 398 -15.41 3.20 -18.30
CA ASN A 398 -14.13 3.87 -18.49
C ASN A 398 -13.51 3.33 -19.78
N PRO A 399 -13.42 4.13 -20.86
CA PRO A 399 -12.96 3.66 -22.16
C PRO A 399 -11.47 3.30 -22.14
N PHE A 400 -10.76 3.58 -21.04
CA PHE A 400 -9.36 3.21 -20.83
C PHE A 400 -9.14 1.86 -20.17
N ALA A 401 -10.19 1.18 -19.68
CA ALA A 401 -10.06 -0.16 -19.09
C ALA A 401 -9.55 -1.21 -20.11
N GLN A 402 -9.76 -1.00 -21.41
CA GLN A 402 -9.35 -1.96 -22.43
C GLN A 402 -8.00 -1.64 -23.11
N SER A 403 -7.46 -0.42 -22.99
CA SER A 403 -6.34 0.05 -23.85
C SER A 403 -5.01 0.32 -23.11
N LEU A 404 -5.08 0.62 -21.82
CA LEU A 404 -4.01 0.40 -20.85
C LEU A 404 -4.48 -0.82 -20.09
N GLY A 405 -3.69 -1.90 -20.04
CA GLY A 405 -4.10 -3.11 -19.35
C GLY A 405 -4.73 -2.72 -18.02
N SER A 406 -6.07 -2.83 -17.94
CA SER A 406 -6.78 -2.67 -16.67
C SER A 406 -5.98 -3.45 -15.64
N PRO A 407 -5.92 -3.01 -14.38
CA PRO A 407 -5.52 -3.94 -13.35
C PRO A 407 -6.38 -5.18 -13.56
N SER A 408 -5.79 -6.24 -14.10
CA SER A 408 -6.39 -7.54 -14.15
C SER A 408 -6.39 -7.92 -12.69
N PHE A 409 -7.44 -7.51 -11.99
CA PHE A 409 -7.78 -8.10 -10.71
C PHE A 409 -7.89 -9.59 -11.03
N GLY A 410 -6.85 -10.34 -10.63
CA GLY A 410 -6.79 -11.79 -10.73
C GLY A 410 -8.08 -12.40 -10.17
N GLY A 411 -8.45 -13.58 -10.64
CA GLY A 411 -9.72 -14.20 -10.27
C GLY A 411 -10.92 -13.68 -11.05
N VAL A 412 -10.77 -13.43 -12.36
CA VAL A 412 -11.90 -13.11 -13.25
C VAL A 412 -12.92 -14.25 -13.17
N GLY A 413 -14.03 -14.01 -12.48
CA GLY A 413 -15.15 -14.95 -12.40
C GLY A 413 -15.28 -15.75 -11.11
N GLU A 414 -14.38 -15.61 -10.13
CA GLU A 414 -14.44 -16.36 -8.86
C GLU A 414 -14.34 -15.45 -7.62
N ALA A 415 -15.07 -15.79 -6.56
CA ALA A 415 -15.00 -15.18 -5.24
C ALA A 415 -14.54 -16.20 -4.19
N LEU A 416 -13.70 -15.75 -3.26
CA LEU A 416 -13.35 -16.52 -2.07
C LEU A 416 -14.50 -16.48 -1.08
N ILE A 417 -14.82 -17.64 -0.52
CA ILE A 417 -15.79 -17.77 0.56
C ILE A 417 -15.05 -17.63 1.89
N THR A 418 -15.48 -16.68 2.71
CA THR A 418 -14.96 -16.52 4.08
C THR A 418 -15.35 -17.72 4.93
N GLU A 419 -14.43 -18.20 5.77
CA GLU A 419 -14.66 -19.26 6.77
C GLU A 419 -14.54 -18.69 8.18
N ILE A 420 -15.06 -19.42 9.18
CA ILE A 420 -15.06 -18.98 10.59
C ILE A 420 -13.65 -18.65 11.10
N GLU A 421 -12.65 -19.41 10.66
CA GLU A 421 -11.24 -19.18 10.98
C GLU A 421 -10.78 -17.76 10.58
N ASP A 422 -11.27 -17.21 9.46
CA ASP A 422 -10.92 -15.85 9.03
C ASP A 422 -11.43 -14.79 10.00
N LEU A 423 -12.61 -15.02 10.60
CA LEU A 423 -13.19 -14.12 11.59
C LEU A 423 -12.37 -14.14 12.89
N GLU A 424 -11.97 -15.33 13.34
CA GLU A 424 -11.18 -15.49 14.56
C GLU A 424 -9.82 -14.82 14.43
N ILE A 425 -9.14 -15.02 13.29
CA ILE A 425 -7.85 -14.38 12.99
C ILE A 425 -8.02 -12.86 12.91
N ALA A 426 -9.02 -12.38 12.17
CA ALA A 426 -9.25 -10.94 12.00
C ALA A 426 -9.56 -10.27 13.34
N VAL A 427 -10.41 -10.88 14.16
CA VAL A 427 -10.74 -10.36 15.49
C VAL A 427 -9.50 -10.37 16.39
N ASP A 428 -8.69 -11.43 16.43
CA ASP A 428 -7.49 -11.47 17.28
C ASP A 428 -6.46 -10.41 16.89
N LEU A 429 -6.15 -10.28 15.59
CA LEU A 429 -5.17 -9.30 15.10
C LEU A 429 -5.65 -7.85 15.25
N MET A 430 -6.94 -7.59 15.03
CA MET A 430 -7.51 -6.24 15.10
C MET A 430 -7.92 -5.85 16.53
N PHE A 431 -7.96 -6.79 17.49
CA PHE A 431 -8.57 -6.58 18.80
C PHE A 431 -8.05 -5.35 19.53
N ASN A 432 -6.72 -5.20 19.62
CA ASN A 432 -6.11 -4.04 20.27
C ASN A 432 -6.51 -2.72 19.58
N SER A 433 -6.64 -2.72 18.25
CA SER A 433 -7.09 -1.54 17.51
C SER A 433 -8.55 -1.17 17.80
N ILE A 434 -9.42 -2.18 17.98
CA ILE A 434 -10.81 -1.95 18.39
C ILE A 434 -10.85 -1.34 19.79
N VAL A 435 -10.07 -1.89 20.72
CA VAL A 435 -10.02 -1.43 22.11
C VAL A 435 -9.55 0.02 22.17
N ILE A 436 -8.45 0.37 21.49
CA ILE A 436 -7.93 1.75 21.46
C ILE A 436 -8.98 2.74 20.95
N LYS A 437 -9.78 2.35 19.95
CA LYS A 437 -10.85 3.21 19.41
C LYS A 437 -12.12 3.26 20.27
N ALA A 438 -12.36 2.23 21.08
CA ALA A 438 -13.46 2.23 22.04
C ALA A 438 -13.11 3.04 23.29
N ASP A 439 -11.81 3.19 23.56
CA ASP A 439 -11.26 3.94 24.69
C ASP A 439 -11.37 5.46 24.49
N GLU A 440 -11.30 6.20 25.58
CA GLU A 440 -11.15 7.66 25.61
C GLU A 440 -9.69 8.10 25.74
N LEU A 441 -8.87 7.27 26.38
CA LEU A 441 -7.42 7.45 26.43
C LEU A 441 -6.80 6.77 25.20
N ASP A 442 -5.91 7.48 24.50
CA ASP A 442 -5.11 6.86 23.45
C ASP A 442 -4.14 5.81 24.02
N GLY A 443 -3.53 4.99 23.17
CA GLY A 443 -2.71 3.86 23.61
C GLY A 443 -1.56 4.23 24.55
N ILE A 444 -0.90 5.37 24.33
CA ILE A 444 0.25 5.78 25.14
C ILE A 444 -0.23 6.36 26.48
N LEU A 445 -1.25 7.23 26.43
CA LEU A 445 -1.83 7.82 27.63
C LEU A 445 -2.48 6.76 28.52
N ARG A 446 -3.13 5.75 27.93
CA ARG A 446 -3.67 4.56 28.58
C ARG A 446 -2.57 3.82 29.35
N GLN A 447 -1.46 3.47 28.68
CA GLN A 447 -0.37 2.76 29.33
C GLN A 447 0.22 3.56 30.51
N PHE A 448 0.41 4.86 30.32
CA PHE A 448 0.85 5.76 31.39
C PHE A 448 -0.13 5.76 32.57
N TYR A 449 -1.43 5.83 32.30
CA TYR A 449 -2.47 5.86 33.32
C TYR A 449 -2.59 4.53 34.10
N GLU A 450 -2.46 3.37 33.45
CA GLU A 450 -2.41 2.06 34.15
C GLU A 450 -1.17 1.93 35.06
N ASN A 451 -0.02 2.42 34.59
CA ASN A 451 1.20 2.48 35.40
C ASN A 451 1.01 3.42 36.60
N LEU A 452 0.36 4.57 36.39
CA LEU A 452 0.02 5.51 37.46
C LEU A 452 -0.90 4.87 38.50
N LYS A 453 -1.98 4.19 38.08
CA LYS A 453 -2.87 3.44 38.98
C LYS A 453 -2.08 2.42 39.82
N THR A 454 -1.22 1.63 39.17
CA THR A 454 -0.38 0.64 39.85
C THR A 454 0.55 1.27 40.89
N TYR A 455 1.15 2.43 40.56
CA TYR A 455 2.00 3.18 41.48
C TYR A 455 1.20 3.68 42.69
N ILE A 456 0.03 4.28 42.45
CA ILE A 456 -0.83 4.82 43.50
C ILE A 456 -1.36 3.71 44.41
N GLU A 457 -1.74 2.55 43.87
CA GLU A 457 -2.13 1.39 44.69
C GLU A 457 -1.01 0.90 45.61
N LYS A 458 0.23 0.84 45.11
CA LYS A 458 1.40 0.49 45.93
C LYS A 458 1.63 1.53 47.03
N LYS A 459 1.56 2.82 46.69
CA LYS A 459 1.71 3.93 47.64
C LYS A 459 0.59 3.93 48.70
N ALA A 460 -0.65 3.65 48.29
CA ALA A 460 -1.82 3.53 49.16
C ALA A 460 -1.64 2.44 50.21
N LYS A 461 -1.14 1.25 49.80
CA LYS A 461 -0.81 0.16 50.72
C LYS A 461 0.24 0.57 51.75
N THR A 462 1.31 1.24 51.33
CA THR A 462 2.36 1.74 52.24
C THR A 462 1.83 2.77 53.23
N LEU A 463 0.91 3.63 52.80
CA LEU A 463 0.31 4.68 53.63
C LEU A 463 -0.91 4.21 54.44
N SER A 464 -1.36 2.96 54.27
CA SER A 464 -2.62 2.44 54.83
C SER A 464 -3.83 3.34 54.51
N LYS A 465 -3.87 3.86 53.29
CA LYS A 465 -4.95 4.72 52.77
C LYS A 465 -5.67 4.04 51.61
N LYS A 466 -6.88 4.52 51.27
CA LYS A 466 -7.53 4.15 50.01
C LYS A 466 -6.77 4.79 48.85
N PRO A 467 -6.65 4.14 47.67
CA PRO A 467 -5.99 4.71 46.50
C PRO A 467 -6.56 6.07 46.06
N SER A 468 -7.87 6.29 46.24
CA SER A 468 -8.53 7.57 45.96
C SER A 468 -8.02 8.74 46.81
N ASP A 469 -7.51 8.46 48.01
CA ASP A 469 -7.17 9.49 49.00
C ASP A 469 -5.65 9.76 49.05
N VAL A 470 -4.91 9.26 48.05
CA VAL A 470 -3.45 9.37 47.97
C VAL A 470 -3.10 10.53 47.05
N ASP A 471 -2.54 11.59 47.64
CA ASP A 471 -1.93 12.67 46.88
C ASP A 471 -0.59 12.26 46.26
N PHE A 472 -0.32 12.76 45.06
CA PHE A 472 0.96 12.64 44.38
C PHE A 472 1.33 13.94 43.65
N THR A 473 2.61 14.08 43.29
CA THR A 473 3.09 15.25 42.53
C THR A 473 3.65 14.82 41.17
N GLN A 474 3.62 15.72 40.19
CA GLN A 474 4.29 15.47 38.90
C GLN A 474 5.78 15.12 39.06
N ARG A 475 6.48 15.72 40.03
CA ARG A 475 7.91 15.45 40.25
C ARG A 475 8.14 14.01 40.72
N GLU A 476 7.32 13.54 41.64
CA GLU A 476 7.38 12.17 42.18
C GLU A 476 7.15 11.15 41.06
N ILE A 477 6.07 11.31 40.31
CA ILE A 477 5.71 10.42 39.19
C ILE A 477 6.79 10.44 38.10
N ARG A 478 7.31 11.62 37.76
CA ARG A 478 8.38 11.78 36.77
C ARG A 478 9.66 11.05 37.17
N GLN A 479 10.04 11.11 38.44
CA GLN A 479 11.23 10.41 38.95
C GLN A 479 11.04 8.90 38.96
N PHE A 480 9.84 8.43 39.29
CA PHE A 480 9.54 7.01 39.32
C PHE A 480 9.50 6.39 37.92
N PHE A 481 8.83 7.03 36.95
CA PHE A 481 8.73 6.54 35.57
C PHE A 481 9.89 6.97 34.66
N ASN A 482 10.84 7.77 35.16
CA ASN A 482 11.96 8.30 34.38
C ASN A 482 11.54 9.02 33.07
N VAL A 483 10.43 9.77 33.12
CA VAL A 483 9.86 10.47 31.95
C VAL A 483 10.41 11.89 31.85
N SER A 484 10.54 12.44 30.63
CA SER A 484 10.98 13.83 30.45
C SER A 484 9.97 14.84 31.03
N LYS A 485 10.42 16.06 31.36
CA LYS A 485 9.53 17.13 31.86
C LYS A 485 8.39 17.42 30.89
N THR A 486 8.70 17.57 29.60
CA THR A 486 7.73 17.92 28.56
C THR A 486 6.68 16.82 28.39
N GLN A 487 7.11 15.56 28.39
CA GLN A 487 6.20 14.43 28.23
C GLN A 487 5.28 14.24 29.46
N MET A 488 5.85 14.39 30.66
CA MET A 488 5.11 14.38 31.92
C MET A 488 4.02 15.45 31.96
N GLN A 489 4.35 16.66 31.50
CA GLN A 489 3.41 17.77 31.44
C GLN A 489 2.25 17.46 30.49
N ARG A 490 2.53 16.93 29.29
CA ARG A 490 1.50 16.52 28.33
C ARG A 490 0.54 15.47 28.91
N TYR A 491 1.06 14.42 29.55
CA TYR A 491 0.21 13.39 30.16
C TYR A 491 -0.73 13.97 31.22
N PHE A 492 -0.23 14.84 32.09
CA PHE A 492 -1.07 15.44 33.13
C PHE A 492 -2.08 16.44 32.56
N GLU A 493 -1.70 17.23 31.55
CA GLU A 493 -2.63 18.16 30.90
C GLU A 493 -3.80 17.40 30.25
N GLU A 494 -3.53 16.30 29.55
CA GLU A 494 -4.58 15.46 28.94
C GLU A 494 -5.46 14.76 29.99
N LEU A 495 -4.85 14.13 31.02
CA LEU A 495 -5.62 13.46 32.07
C LEU A 495 -6.48 14.46 32.89
N GLU A 496 -5.99 15.67 33.10
CA GLU A 496 -6.75 16.72 33.79
C GLU A 496 -7.90 17.24 32.91
N GLN A 497 -7.67 17.43 31.61
CA GLN A 497 -8.72 17.83 30.65
C GLN A 497 -9.82 16.78 30.50
N LEU A 498 -9.48 15.50 30.66
CA LEU A 498 -10.42 14.37 30.64
C LEU A 498 -11.00 14.04 32.03
N GLU A 499 -10.69 14.84 33.05
CA GLU A 499 -11.18 14.66 34.43
C GLU A 499 -10.78 13.32 35.07
N TYR A 500 -9.68 12.71 34.62
CA TYR A 500 -9.10 11.52 35.26
C TYR A 500 -8.33 11.87 36.53
N ILE A 501 -7.73 13.06 36.57
CA ILE A 501 -6.99 13.60 37.72
C ILE A 501 -7.35 15.06 37.99
N THR A 502 -7.33 15.47 39.26
CA THR A 502 -7.58 16.86 39.66
C THR A 502 -6.48 17.37 40.58
N LYS A 503 -6.19 18.68 40.46
CA LYS A 503 -5.32 19.41 41.39
C LYS A 503 -6.03 19.60 42.73
N THR A 504 -5.50 19.00 43.80
CA THR A 504 -6.13 19.08 45.14
C THR A 504 -5.69 20.32 45.91
N HIS A 505 -4.39 20.53 46.06
CA HIS A 505 -3.85 21.66 46.80
C HIS A 505 -2.45 22.06 46.35
N VAL A 506 -2.04 23.27 46.74
CA VAL A 506 -0.69 23.80 46.48
C VAL A 506 0.14 23.67 47.75
N GLY A 507 1.20 22.88 47.68
CA GLY A 507 2.16 22.75 48.77
C GLY A 507 3.27 23.79 48.74
N LYS A 508 4.31 23.57 49.55
CA LYS A 508 5.48 24.46 49.64
C LYS A 508 6.16 24.62 48.27
N ARG A 509 6.67 25.82 47.99
CA ARG A 509 7.38 26.18 46.74
C ARG A 509 6.53 25.99 45.47
N ASN A 510 5.22 26.29 45.52
CA ASN A 510 4.29 26.16 44.40
C ASN A 510 4.25 24.76 43.77
N SER A 511 4.35 23.72 44.58
CA SER A 511 4.22 22.33 44.11
C SER A 511 2.75 21.93 44.14
N TYR A 512 2.19 21.57 42.98
CA TYR A 512 0.81 21.07 42.87
C TYR A 512 0.73 19.58 43.23
N TYR A 513 -0.26 19.24 44.05
CA TYR A 513 -0.64 17.88 44.37
C TYR A 513 -1.89 17.48 43.57
N TYR A 514 -1.94 16.21 43.19
CA TYR A 514 -2.98 15.61 42.36
C TYR A 514 -3.53 14.34 43.02
N GLN A 515 -4.78 14.02 42.71
CA GLN A 515 -5.44 12.75 43.02
C GLN A 515 -6.05 12.16 41.75
N ILE A 516 -6.31 10.84 41.75
CA ILE A 516 -7.06 10.17 40.68
C ILE A 516 -8.54 10.22 41.06
N ASP A 517 -9.35 10.91 40.27
CA ASP A 517 -10.79 11.06 40.49
C ASP A 517 -11.58 9.92 39.84
N PHE A 518 -11.27 9.62 38.59
CA PHE A 518 -11.96 8.59 37.82
C PHE A 518 -11.10 7.33 37.69
N TRP A 519 -11.50 6.24 38.37
CA TRP A 519 -10.84 4.93 38.31
C TRP A 519 -11.57 4.02 37.33
N ASP A 520 -11.14 4.05 36.08
CA ASP A 520 -11.72 3.21 35.04
C ASP A 520 -11.25 1.75 35.10
N ASN A 521 -11.92 0.91 34.31
CA ASN A 521 -11.59 -0.50 34.17
C ASN A 521 -11.55 -0.90 32.69
N ILE A 522 -10.40 -0.67 32.07
CA ILE A 522 -10.15 -1.04 30.68
C ILE A 522 -10.27 -2.56 30.46
N GLU A 523 -9.88 -3.38 31.43
CA GLU A 523 -9.98 -4.84 31.33
C GLU A 523 -11.43 -5.33 31.22
N LYS A 524 -12.36 -4.64 31.91
CA LYS A 524 -13.79 -4.90 31.76
C LYS A 524 -14.27 -4.57 30.35
N ILE A 525 -13.92 -3.40 29.82
CA ILE A 525 -14.29 -2.99 28.44
C ILE A 525 -13.71 -3.97 27.42
N ARG A 526 -12.44 -4.37 27.57
CA ARG A 526 -11.79 -5.39 26.74
C ARG A 526 -12.58 -6.70 26.78
N SER A 527 -12.91 -7.18 27.98
CA SER A 527 -13.63 -8.44 28.17
C SER A 527 -15.03 -8.39 27.52
N GLU A 528 -15.78 -7.31 27.72
CA GLU A 528 -17.11 -7.12 27.13
C GLU A 528 -17.09 -7.13 25.59
N ILE A 529 -16.13 -6.40 24.98
CA ILE A 529 -15.97 -6.38 23.52
C ILE A 529 -15.58 -7.77 23.01
N ARG A 530 -14.65 -8.45 23.72
CA ARG A 530 -14.18 -9.79 23.35
C ARG A 530 -15.32 -10.79 23.40
N GLU A 531 -16.03 -10.86 24.53
CA GLU A 531 -17.16 -11.76 24.73
C GLU A 531 -18.24 -11.54 23.66
N ASN A 532 -18.57 -10.28 23.36
CA ASN A 532 -19.57 -9.97 22.35
C ASN A 532 -19.21 -10.50 20.95
N LEU A 533 -17.96 -10.33 20.52
CA LEU A 533 -17.49 -10.82 19.21
C LEU A 533 -17.38 -12.35 19.17
N PHE A 534 -16.80 -12.96 20.22
CA PHE A 534 -16.63 -14.41 20.26
C PHE A 534 -17.96 -15.16 20.45
N GLN A 535 -18.95 -14.58 21.14
CA GLN A 535 -20.31 -15.14 21.19
C GLN A 535 -20.94 -15.19 19.79
N GLN A 536 -20.80 -14.12 18.99
CA GLN A 536 -21.31 -14.11 17.62
C GLN A 536 -20.62 -15.18 16.75
N ILE A 537 -19.29 -15.30 16.87
CA ILE A 537 -18.52 -16.35 16.17
C ILE A 537 -18.98 -17.75 16.60
N ALA A 538 -19.19 -17.98 17.90
CA ALA A 538 -19.66 -19.26 18.43
C ALA A 538 -21.06 -19.62 17.91
N LEU A 539 -21.96 -18.64 17.75
CA LEU A 539 -23.28 -18.87 17.14
C LEU A 539 -23.16 -19.38 15.71
N TYR A 540 -22.23 -18.83 14.92
CA TYR A 540 -21.99 -19.31 13.56
C TYR A 540 -21.37 -20.72 13.52
N LYS A 541 -20.48 -21.06 14.47
CA LYS A 541 -19.94 -22.43 14.59
C LYS A 541 -21.05 -23.46 14.83
N ASN A 542 -22.01 -23.11 15.68
CA ASN A 542 -23.13 -23.99 16.03
C ASN A 542 -24.19 -24.10 14.92
N GLN A 543 -24.27 -23.13 14.01
CA GLN A 543 -25.20 -23.16 12.86
C GLN A 543 -24.64 -23.91 11.64
N GLY A 544 -23.32 -24.06 11.56
CA GLY A 544 -22.63 -24.81 10.50
C GLY A 544 -22.27 -26.27 10.86
N SER A 545 -22.60 -26.71 12.09
CA SER A 545 -22.52 -28.11 12.55
C SER A 545 -23.87 -28.78 12.40
#